data_AF-A0A2V5MBZ6-F1
#
_entry.id   AF-A0A2V5MBZ6-F1
#
_cell.length_a   1.000
_cell.length_b   1.000
_cell.length_c   1.000
_cell.angle_alpha   90.00
_cell.angle_beta   90.00
_cell.angle_gamma   90.00
#
_symmetry.space_group_name_H-M   'P 1'
#
loop_
_entity.id
_entity.type
_entity.pdbx_description
1 polymer ?
#
loop_
_entity_poly.entity_id
_entity_poly.type
_entity_poly.pdbx_seq_one_letter_code
_entity_poly.pdbx_strand_id
1 'polypeptide(L)'
;MTTVTTQTGPKLVRALKLRDLVLFNLVAVLGLRHLGTTAKFGPGSLLMWLIAAVFFFIPQGLAVIELSSRFPKEGGIYFWTKHALGEGHGFLCGWCYWINNVL
;
A
#
# COMPACT_ATOMS: atom_id res chain seq x y z
N MET A 1 18.17 -33.76 -20.26
CA MET A 1 16.97 -33.06 -20.77
C MET A 1 16.07 -32.75 -19.57
N THR A 2 16.15 -31.55 -19.02
CA THR A 2 15.33 -31.09 -17.89
C THR A 2 13.98 -30.62 -18.41
N THR A 3 12.93 -31.36 -18.05
CA THR A 3 11.53 -31.08 -18.39
C THR A 3 11.08 -29.77 -17.76
N VAL A 4 10.81 -28.76 -18.60
CA VAL A 4 10.18 -27.50 -18.20
C VAL A 4 8.71 -27.78 -17.90
N THR A 5 8.36 -27.92 -16.62
CA THR A 5 6.97 -28.00 -16.17
C THR A 5 6.27 -26.68 -16.45
N THR A 6 5.40 -26.65 -17.47
CA THR A 6 4.55 -25.50 -17.79
C THR A 6 3.48 -25.39 -16.70
N GLN A 7 3.72 -24.51 -15.73
CA GLN A 7 2.80 -24.21 -14.63
C GLN A 7 1.51 -23.60 -15.20
N THR A 8 0.49 -24.43 -15.37
CA THR A 8 -0.86 -24.02 -15.83
C THR A 8 -1.73 -23.74 -14.60
N GLY A 9 -1.36 -22.72 -13.81
CA GLY A 9 -2.16 -22.26 -12.67
C GLY A 9 -3.31 -21.36 -13.13
N PRO A 10 -4.43 -21.28 -12.39
CA PRO A 10 -5.55 -20.40 -12.74
C PRO A 10 -5.05 -18.95 -12.85
N LYS A 11 -5.16 -18.38 -14.05
CA LYS A 11 -4.77 -16.99 -14.33
C LYS A 11 -5.74 -16.06 -13.61
N LEU A 12 -5.27 -15.31 -12.62
CA LEU A 12 -6.07 -14.32 -11.90
C LEU A 12 -6.75 -13.38 -12.90
N VAL A 13 -8.08 -13.40 -12.91
CA VAL A 13 -8.86 -12.49 -13.75
C VAL A 13 -8.68 -11.09 -13.17
N ARG A 14 -8.34 -10.11 -14.03
CA ARG A 14 -8.34 -8.69 -13.65
C ARG A 14 -9.78 -8.21 -13.44
N ALA A 15 -10.36 -8.60 -12.33
CA ALA A 15 -11.72 -8.24 -11.94
C ALA A 15 -11.78 -6.88 -11.25
N LEU A 16 -10.67 -6.43 -10.64
CA LEU A 16 -10.62 -5.20 -9.86
C LEU A 16 -10.51 -3.98 -10.78
N LYS A 17 -11.59 -3.18 -10.87
CA LYS A 17 -11.60 -1.93 -11.62
C LYS A 17 -11.08 -0.79 -10.75
N LEU A 18 -10.77 0.36 -11.38
CA LEU A 18 -10.27 1.55 -10.67
C LEU A 18 -11.20 1.97 -9.51
N ARG A 19 -12.52 1.93 -9.73
CA ARG A 19 -13.50 2.27 -8.70
C ARG A 19 -13.42 1.34 -7.48
N ASP A 20 -13.30 0.04 -7.72
CA ASP A 20 -13.21 -0.95 -6.64
C ASP A 20 -11.93 -0.75 -5.83
N LEU A 21 -10.83 -0.39 -6.52
CA LEU A 21 -9.52 -0.14 -5.91
C LEU A 21 -9.50 1.16 -5.07
N VAL A 22 -10.22 2.20 -5.54
CA VAL A 22 -10.43 3.46 -4.79
C VAL A 22 -11.29 3.21 -3.56
N LEU A 23 -12.42 2.50 -3.70
CA LEU A 23 -13.29 2.17 -2.57
C LEU A 23 -12.59 1.29 -1.54
N PHE A 24 -11.79 0.32 -2.00
CA PHE A 24 -10.97 -0.52 -1.13
C PHE A 24 -9.94 0.30 -0.34
N ASN A 25 -9.20 1.21 -0.99
CA ASN A 25 -8.28 2.12 -0.30
C ASN A 25 -9.01 3.04 0.68
N LEU A 26 -10.20 3.53 0.32
CA LEU A 26 -10.99 4.39 1.19
C LEU A 26 -11.36 3.67 2.50
N VAL A 27 -11.83 2.43 2.42
CA VAL A 27 -12.16 1.61 3.60
C VAL A 27 -10.91 1.26 4.41
N ALA A 28 -9.79 0.99 3.75
CA ALA A 28 -8.52 0.69 4.42
C ALA A 28 -7.99 1.90 5.21
N VAL A 29 -8.17 3.12 4.70
CA VAL A 29 -7.69 4.36 5.35
C VAL A 29 -8.69 4.86 6.39
N LEU A 30 -9.99 4.82 6.10
CA LEU A 30 -11.05 5.28 7.02
C LEU A 30 -11.39 4.20 8.05
N GLY A 31 -10.50 3.99 9.01
CA GLY A 31 -10.80 3.15 10.16
C GLY A 31 -11.81 3.82 11.09
N LEU A 32 -12.97 3.16 11.33
CA LEU A 32 -13.99 3.62 12.31
C LEU A 32 -13.38 3.96 13.68
N ARG A 33 -12.28 3.28 14.05
CA ARG A 33 -11.53 3.50 15.29
C ARG A 33 -10.92 4.91 15.40
N HIS A 34 -10.60 5.57 14.30
CA HIS A 34 -9.94 6.89 14.31
C HIS A 34 -10.93 8.06 14.25
N LEU A 35 -12.18 7.82 13.85
CA LEU A 35 -13.20 8.87 13.71
C LEU A 35 -13.55 9.51 15.06
N GLY A 36 -13.69 8.69 16.12
CA GLY A 36 -14.01 9.18 17.46
C GLY A 36 -12.89 10.02 18.10
N THR A 37 -11.63 9.68 17.81
CA THR A 37 -10.47 10.41 18.34
C THR A 37 -10.24 11.73 17.60
N THR A 38 -10.48 11.76 16.29
CA THR A 38 -10.34 12.96 15.45
C THR A 38 -11.43 13.98 15.74
N ALA A 39 -12.64 13.54 16.10
CA ALA A 39 -13.74 14.44 16.48
C ALA A 39 -13.44 15.31 17.73
N LYS A 40 -12.49 14.91 18.58
CA LYS A 40 -12.06 15.69 19.75
C LYS A 40 -11.04 16.78 19.41
N PHE A 41 -10.39 16.69 18.26
CA PHE A 41 -9.46 17.71 17.79
C PHE A 41 -10.29 18.77 17.06
N GLY A 42 -10.48 19.93 17.70
CA GLY A 42 -11.29 21.05 17.20
C GLY A 42 -10.92 21.52 15.78
N PRO A 43 -11.64 22.52 15.23
CA PRO A 43 -11.66 22.83 13.78
C PRO A 43 -10.30 23.13 13.12
N GLY A 44 -9.26 23.50 13.89
CA GLY A 44 -7.89 23.64 13.37
C GLY A 44 -7.24 22.35 12.89
N SER A 45 -7.76 21.18 13.32
CA SER A 45 -7.30 19.87 12.87
C SER A 45 -7.57 19.62 11.38
N LEU A 46 -8.62 20.24 10.83
CA LEU A 46 -8.98 20.09 9.42
C LEU A 46 -7.92 20.70 8.51
N LEU A 47 -7.33 21.84 8.90
CA LEU A 47 -6.22 22.45 8.15
C LEU A 47 -4.98 21.56 8.18
N MET A 48 -4.66 20.98 9.34
CA MET A 48 -3.54 20.03 9.47
C MET A 48 -3.75 18.76 8.62
N TRP A 49 -4.98 18.24 8.58
CA TRP A 49 -5.34 17.14 7.69
C TRP A 49 -5.19 17.51 6.21
N LEU A 50 -5.56 18.72 5.82
CA LEU A 50 -5.40 19.21 4.45
C LEU A 50 -3.92 19.33 4.06
N ILE A 51 -3.10 19.91 4.95
CA ILE A 51 -1.65 19.97 4.76
C ILE A 51 -1.06 18.56 4.66
N ALA A 52 -1.43 17.65 5.56
CA ALA A 52 -0.97 16.27 5.52
C ALA A 52 -1.40 15.55 4.24
N ALA A 53 -2.63 15.76 3.78
CA ALA A 53 -3.11 15.18 2.52
C ALA A 53 -2.25 15.66 1.34
N VAL A 54 -1.93 16.95 1.27
CA VAL A 54 -1.14 17.50 0.16
C VAL A 54 0.32 17.10 0.23
N PHE A 55 0.97 17.24 1.39
CA PHE A 55 2.41 17.02 1.52
C PHE A 55 2.81 15.58 1.78
N PHE A 56 1.90 14.73 2.27
CA PHE A 56 2.19 13.33 2.55
C PHE A 56 1.50 12.40 1.54
N PHE A 57 0.20 12.57 1.31
CA PHE A 57 -0.57 11.63 0.48
C PHE A 57 -0.24 11.77 -1.01
N ILE A 58 -0.06 12.99 -1.52
CA ILE A 58 0.27 13.21 -2.95
C ILE A 58 1.65 12.63 -3.29
N PRO A 59 2.75 12.96 -2.57
CA PRO A 59 4.05 12.38 -2.87
C PRO A 59 4.08 10.86 -2.68
N GLN A 60 3.40 10.36 -1.64
CA GLN A 60 3.26 8.91 -1.43
C GLN A 60 2.54 8.23 -2.58
N GLY A 61 1.46 8.83 -3.10
CA GLY A 61 0.73 8.29 -4.24
C GLY A 61 1.58 8.24 -5.51
N LEU A 62 2.33 9.31 -5.80
CA LEU A 62 3.24 9.39 -6.93
C LEU A 62 4.33 8.31 -6.84
N ALA A 63 4.95 8.13 -5.67
CA ALA A 63 5.97 7.09 -5.46
C ALA A 63 5.41 5.68 -5.71
N VAL A 64 4.19 5.39 -5.25
CA VAL A 64 3.51 4.10 -5.48
C VAL A 64 3.20 3.90 -6.97
N ILE A 65 2.76 4.93 -7.68
CA ILE A 65 2.50 4.86 -9.13
C ILE A 65 3.79 4.55 -9.89
N GLU A 66 4.88 5.25 -9.57
CA GLU A 66 6.18 5.03 -10.22
C GLU A 66 6.70 3.61 -9.98
N LEU A 67 6.73 3.16 -8.72
CA LEU A 67 7.22 1.81 -8.38
C LEU A 67 6.33 0.70 -8.93
N SER A 68 5.00 0.85 -8.88
CA SER A 68 4.08 -0.16 -9.41
C SER A 68 4.16 -0.28 -10.93
N SER A 69 4.40 0.83 -11.64
CA SER A 69 4.60 0.81 -13.10
C SER A 69 5.95 0.20 -13.50
N ARG A 70 7.01 0.45 -12.72
CA ARG A 70 8.37 -0.01 -12.99
C ARG A 70 8.60 -1.47 -12.57
N PHE A 71 7.92 -1.93 -11.52
CA PHE A 71 8.04 -3.29 -10.99
C PHE A 71 6.66 -3.94 -10.82
N PRO A 72 6.04 -4.45 -11.91
CA PRO A 72 4.69 -5.04 -11.89
C PRO A 72 4.65 -6.45 -11.28
N LYS A 73 5.65 -6.84 -10.48
CA LYS A 73 5.72 -8.15 -9.82
C LYS A 73 4.86 -8.16 -8.55
N GLU A 74 4.35 -9.34 -8.22
CA GLU A 74 3.62 -9.57 -6.98
C GLU A 74 4.55 -9.39 -5.77
N GLY A 75 4.11 -8.64 -4.76
CA GLY A 75 4.89 -8.39 -3.53
C GLY A 75 4.90 -6.93 -3.03
N GLY A 76 4.37 -5.99 -3.82
CA GLY A 76 4.10 -4.61 -3.38
C GLY A 76 5.32 -3.92 -2.75
N ILE A 77 5.10 -3.19 -1.65
CA ILE A 77 6.14 -2.41 -0.97
C ILE A 77 7.31 -3.29 -0.52
N TYR A 78 7.05 -4.47 0.03
CA TYR A 78 8.11 -5.41 0.45
C TYR A 78 9.08 -5.75 -0.70
N PHE A 79 8.52 -6.10 -1.87
CA PHE A 79 9.33 -6.43 -3.03
C PHE A 79 10.13 -5.22 -3.53
N TRP A 80 9.51 -4.03 -3.55
CA TRP A 80 10.20 -2.81 -3.96
C TRP A 80 11.36 -2.45 -3.03
N THR A 81 11.16 -2.53 -1.72
CA THR A 81 12.22 -2.24 -0.74
C THR A 81 13.34 -3.28 -0.81
N LYS A 82 12.99 -4.56 -0.99
CA LYS A 82 13.99 -5.63 -1.19
C LYS A 82 14.82 -5.40 -2.46
N HIS A 83 14.18 -4.94 -3.54
CA HIS A 83 14.85 -4.71 -4.81
C HIS A 83 15.75 -3.47 -4.79
N ALA A 84 15.32 -2.38 -4.14
CA ALA A 84 16.06 -1.12 -4.11
C ALA A 84 17.14 -1.05 -3.02
N LEU A 85 16.92 -1.66 -1.84
CA LEU A 85 17.79 -1.53 -0.67
C LEU A 85 18.39 -2.87 -0.18
N GLY A 86 18.09 -3.98 -0.86
CA GLY A 86 18.59 -5.31 -0.53
C GLY A 86 17.74 -6.08 0.49
N GLU A 87 18.19 -7.29 0.83
CA GLU A 87 17.38 -8.25 1.59
C GLU A 87 17.06 -7.82 3.03
N GLY A 88 17.99 -7.14 3.72
CA GLY A 88 17.79 -6.69 5.10
C GLY A 88 16.68 -5.64 5.23
N HIS A 89 16.64 -4.65 4.33
CA HIS A 89 15.60 -3.62 4.32
C HIS A 89 14.24 -4.18 3.87
N GLY A 90 14.24 -5.16 2.96
CA GLY A 90 13.05 -5.93 2.62
C GLY A 90 12.46 -6.60 3.86
N PHE A 91 13.27 -7.35 4.61
CA PHE A 91 12.82 -8.01 5.85
C PHE A 91 12.24 -7.02 6.87
N LEU A 92 12.94 -5.91 7.13
CA LEU A 92 12.46 -4.87 8.05
C LEU A 92 11.10 -4.30 7.59
N CYS A 93 10.95 -4.02 6.29
CA CYS A 93 9.69 -3.52 5.75
C CYS A 93 8.53 -4.53 5.94
N GLY A 94 8.79 -5.81 5.71
CA GLY A 94 7.81 -6.88 5.95
C GLY A 94 7.47 -7.02 7.44
N TRP A 95 8.47 -6.90 8.31
CA TRP A 95 8.30 -6.95 9.76
C TRP A 95 7.47 -5.76 10.28
N CYS A 96 7.77 -4.55 9.83
CA CYS A 96 6.98 -3.35 10.16
C CYS A 96 5.53 -3.47 9.68
N TYR A 97 5.32 -4.01 8.48
CA TYR A 97 3.97 -4.27 7.96
C TYR A 97 3.20 -5.28 8.82
N TRP A 98 3.87 -6.35 9.24
CA TRP A 98 3.28 -7.36 10.12
C TRP A 98 2.90 -6.78 11.49
N ILE A 99 3.80 -6.02 12.13
CA ILE A 99 3.50 -5.36 13.42
C ILE A 99 2.33 -4.39 13.28
N ASN A 100 2.29 -3.59 12.22
CA ASN A 100 1.22 -2.63 11.99
C ASN A 100 -0.15 -3.29 11.85
N ASN A 101 -0.22 -4.51 11.31
CA ASN A 101 -1.47 -5.25 11.16
C ASN A 101 -1.91 -5.96 12.46
N VAL A 102 -0.94 -6.43 13.27
CA VAL A 102 -1.20 -7.15 14.51
C VAL A 102 -1.57 -6.23 15.69
N LEU A 103 -1.14 -4.96 15.66
CA LEU A 103 -1.35 -3.95 16.73
C LEU A 103 -2.62 -3.10 16.52
#